data_AF-A0A1E8FLX9-F1
#
_entry.id   AF-A0A1E8FLX9-F1
#
_cell.length_a   1.000
_cell.length_b   1.000
_cell.length_c   1.000
_cell.angle_alpha   90.00
_cell.angle_beta   90.00
_cell.angle_gamma   90.00
#
_symmetry.space_group_name_H-M   'P 1'
#
loop_
_entity.id
_entity.type
_entity.pdbx_description
1 polymer ?
#
loop_
_entity_poly.entity_id
_entity_poly.type
_entity_poly.pdbx_seq_one_letter_code
_entity_poly.pdbx_strand_id
1 'polypeptide(L)'
;MKPEHKKMQREIRRAFFACDVVEIGGSGVWLPEDEYDTEADRAMSMLVKGVAADEVAARITEIIERDWGVRISSRKRQLLADALARYARIDGSLQDR
;
A
#
# COMPACT_ATOMS: atom_id res chain seq x y z
N MET A 1 9.78 -16.61 -2.12
CA MET A 1 8.84 -15.58 -2.62
C MET A 1 8.81 -15.66 -4.15
N LYS A 2 7.63 -15.87 -4.76
CA LYS A 2 7.49 -16.01 -6.21
C LYS A 2 7.86 -14.68 -6.92
N PRO A 3 8.41 -14.68 -8.15
CA PRO A 3 8.73 -13.46 -8.90
C PRO A 3 7.55 -12.48 -9.04
N GLU A 4 6.33 -13.00 -9.15
CA GLU A 4 5.08 -12.23 -9.22
C GLU A 4 4.83 -11.42 -7.94
N HIS A 5 5.15 -11.98 -6.77
CA HIS A 5 5.02 -11.28 -5.49
C HIS A 5 6.01 -10.11 -5.40
N LYS A 6 7.25 -10.27 -5.91
CA LYS A 6 8.23 -9.16 -5.97
C LYS A 6 7.76 -8.02 -6.88
N LYS A 7 7.05 -8.34 -7.96
CA LYS A 7 6.46 -7.34 -8.85
C LYS A 7 5.30 -6.62 -8.16
N MET A 8 4.38 -7.37 -7.56
CA MET A 8 3.23 -6.81 -6.83
C MET A 8 3.67 -5.93 -5.65
N GLN A 9 4.64 -6.39 -4.86
CA GLN A 9 5.25 -5.62 -3.77
C GLN A 9 5.79 -4.27 -4.26
N ARG A 10 6.54 -4.26 -5.37
CA ARG A 10 7.08 -3.02 -5.97
C ARG A 10 5.98 -2.08 -6.46
N GLU A 11 4.91 -2.63 -7.02
CA GLU A 11 3.77 -1.84 -7.51
C GLU A 11 2.96 -1.24 -6.35
N ILE A 12 2.71 -2.02 -5.30
CA ILE A 12 2.09 -1.54 -4.06
C ILE A 12 2.95 -0.45 -3.44
N ARG A 13 4.27 -0.64 -3.36
CA ARG A 13 5.19 0.38 -2.85
C ARG A 13 5.09 1.69 -3.63
N ARG A 14 5.03 1.61 -4.97
CA ARG A 14 4.81 2.79 -5.83
C ARG A 14 3.48 3.48 -5.54
N ALA A 15 2.44 2.74 -5.15
CA ALA A 15 1.17 3.33 -4.76
C ALA A 15 1.29 4.19 -3.49
N PHE A 16 2.06 3.76 -2.48
CA PHE A 16 2.31 4.57 -1.27
C PHE A 16 3.00 5.90 -1.62
N PHE A 17 4.04 5.86 -2.46
CA PHE A 17 4.72 7.08 -2.91
C PHE A 17 3.84 7.98 -3.78
N ALA A 18 3.11 7.41 -4.74
CA ALA A 18 2.26 8.18 -5.65
C ALA A 18 1.09 8.86 -4.92
N CYS A 19 0.56 8.22 -3.87
CA CYS A 19 -0.48 8.82 -3.03
C CYS A 19 0.09 9.82 -2.03
N ASP A 20 1.42 9.84 -1.85
CA ASP A 20 2.13 10.71 -0.92
C ASP A 20 1.48 10.61 0.48
N VAL A 21 1.36 9.37 0.97
CA VAL A 21 0.50 9.00 2.11
C VAL A 21 0.83 9.80 3.38
N VAL A 22 2.10 10.10 3.61
CA VAL A 22 2.58 10.89 4.76
C VAL A 22 3.14 12.26 4.39
N GLU A 23 2.82 12.78 3.19
CA GLU A 23 3.28 14.11 2.73
C GLU A 23 4.80 14.27 2.62
N ILE A 24 5.49 13.20 2.24
CA ILE A 24 6.94 13.16 1.98
C ILE A 24 7.32 14.18 0.91
N GLY A 25 6.51 14.31 -0.13
CA GLY A 25 6.78 15.25 -1.23
C GLY A 25 6.66 16.72 -0.86
N GLY A 26 5.96 17.05 0.24
CA GLY A 26 5.69 18.43 0.66
C GLY A 26 6.76 19.05 1.56
N SER A 27 7.54 18.23 2.27
CA SER A 27 8.49 18.69 3.28
C SER A 27 9.93 18.89 2.76
N GLY A 28 10.21 18.50 1.51
CA GLY A 28 11.57 18.49 0.96
C GLY A 28 12.48 17.42 1.60
N VAL A 29 11.95 16.60 2.50
CA VAL A 29 12.65 15.46 3.08
C VAL A 29 12.53 14.29 2.12
N TRP A 30 13.61 14.02 1.40
CA TRP A 30 13.72 12.80 0.60
C TRP A 30 13.87 11.61 1.55
N LEU A 31 12.78 10.90 1.78
CA LEU A 31 12.82 9.63 2.51
C LEU A 31 13.17 8.51 1.52
N PRO A 32 14.05 7.58 1.90
CA PRO A 32 14.50 6.54 0.99
C PRO A 32 13.33 5.64 0.54
N GLU A 33 13.43 5.14 -0.71
CA GLU A 33 12.36 4.35 -1.34
C GLU A 33 11.96 3.08 -0.59
N ASP A 34 12.74 2.66 0.40
CA ASP A 34 12.60 1.46 1.22
C ASP A 34 11.71 1.66 2.47
N GLU A 35 11.34 2.90 2.84
CA GLU A 35 10.60 3.13 4.08
C GLU A 35 9.22 2.45 4.12
N TYR A 36 8.60 2.22 2.95
CA TYR A 36 7.32 1.52 2.87
C TYR A 36 7.46 0.02 2.58
N ASP A 37 8.66 -0.58 2.56
CA ASP A 37 8.80 -2.00 2.20
C ASP A 37 8.01 -2.90 3.18
N THR A 38 8.03 -2.56 4.48
CA THR A 38 7.29 -3.30 5.50
C THR A 38 5.77 -3.16 5.32
N GLU A 39 5.30 -1.94 5.03
CA GLU A 39 3.89 -1.60 4.84
C GLU A 39 3.37 -2.22 3.53
N ALA A 40 4.19 -2.21 2.49
CA ALA A 40 3.89 -2.83 1.20
C ALA A 40 3.78 -4.36 1.34
N ASP A 41 4.65 -5.00 2.13
CA ASP A 41 4.57 -6.43 2.40
C ASP A 41 3.31 -6.79 3.20
N ARG A 42 2.96 -6.00 4.21
CA ARG A 42 1.73 -6.18 4.98
C ARG A 42 0.50 -6.00 4.08
N ALA A 43 0.46 -4.95 3.27
CA ALA A 43 -0.63 -4.68 2.33
C ALA A 43 -0.77 -5.81 1.30
N MET A 44 0.33 -6.25 0.71
CA MET A 44 0.34 -7.39 -0.22
C MET A 44 -0.19 -8.66 0.45
N SER A 45 0.26 -8.97 1.66
CA SER A 45 -0.21 -10.16 2.40
C SER A 45 -1.72 -10.13 2.65
N MET A 46 -2.28 -8.96 2.98
CA MET A 46 -3.73 -8.82 3.19
C MET A 46 -4.50 -8.91 1.87
N LEU A 47 -4.01 -8.28 0.80
CA LEU A 47 -4.63 -8.34 -0.53
C LEU A 47 -4.66 -9.78 -1.08
N VAL A 48 -3.57 -10.52 -0.94
CA VAL A 48 -3.49 -11.95 -1.33
C VAL A 48 -4.42 -12.83 -0.50
N LYS A 49 -4.80 -12.40 0.72
CA LYS A 49 -5.80 -13.09 1.54
C LYS A 49 -7.24 -12.68 1.22
N GLY A 50 -7.45 -11.85 0.20
CA GLY A 50 -8.78 -11.39 -0.20
C GLY A 50 -9.36 -10.27 0.66
N VAL A 51 -8.54 -9.60 1.48
CA VAL A 51 -9.00 -8.42 2.25
C VAL A 51 -9.27 -7.27 1.27
N ALA A 52 -10.39 -6.59 1.47
CA ALA A 52 -10.81 -5.48 0.61
C ALA A 52 -9.82 -4.31 0.68
N ALA A 53 -9.60 -3.63 -0.45
CA ALA A 53 -8.53 -2.64 -0.58
C ALA A 53 -8.70 -1.41 0.33
N ASP A 54 -9.94 -1.04 0.61
CA ASP A 54 -10.32 -0.02 1.58
C ASP A 54 -9.98 -0.42 3.01
N GLU A 55 -10.27 -1.67 3.39
CA GLU A 55 -9.89 -2.23 4.69
C GLU A 55 -8.36 -2.33 4.82
N VAL A 56 -7.65 -2.75 3.77
CA VAL A 56 -6.18 -2.76 3.76
C VAL A 56 -5.62 -1.35 3.93
N ALA A 57 -6.13 -0.38 3.18
CA ALA A 57 -5.68 1.01 3.29
C ALA A 57 -5.95 1.58 4.69
N ALA A 58 -7.11 1.31 5.29
CA ALA A 58 -7.41 1.72 6.65
C ALA A 58 -6.42 1.13 7.66
N ARG A 59 -6.24 -0.19 7.69
CA ARG A 59 -5.34 -0.86 8.64
C ARG A 59 -3.89 -0.43 8.49
N ILE A 60 -3.39 -0.30 7.26
CA ILE A 60 -2.00 0.08 7.02
C ILE A 60 -1.77 1.54 7.40
N THR A 61 -2.70 2.45 7.07
CA THR A 61 -2.55 3.84 7.48
C THR A 61 -2.63 4.01 8.99
N GLU A 62 -3.48 3.26 9.71
CA GLU A 62 -3.48 3.26 11.18
C GLU A 62 -2.15 2.79 11.79
N ILE A 63 -1.53 1.76 11.19
CA ILE A 63 -0.21 1.28 11.60
C ILE A 63 0.85 2.37 11.38
N ILE A 64 0.83 3.03 10.22
CA ILE A 64 1.77 4.12 9.91
C ILE A 64 1.57 5.29 10.88
N GLU A 65 0.32 5.72 11.12
CA GLU A 65 0.02 6.82 12.05
C GLU A 65 0.56 6.51 13.45
N ARG A 66 0.40 5.27 13.92
CA ARG A 66 0.91 4.82 15.22
C ARG A 66 2.43 4.73 15.26
N ASP A 67 3.03 4.05 14.29
CA ASP A 67 4.45 3.69 14.31
C ASP A 67 5.33 4.90 13.98
N TRP A 68 4.85 5.81 13.12
CA TRP A 68 5.62 6.97 12.64
C TRP A 68 5.17 8.28 13.31
N GLY A 69 4.11 8.27 14.12
CA GLY A 69 3.64 9.44 14.85
C GLY A 69 3.04 10.53 13.94
N VAL A 70 2.56 10.16 12.76
CA VAL A 70 1.97 11.06 11.77
C VAL A 70 0.44 11.01 11.80
N ARG A 71 -0.22 11.97 11.15
CA ARG A 71 -1.66 11.88 10.86
C ARG A 71 -1.87 11.79 9.36
N ILE A 72 -2.68 10.83 8.93
CA ILE A 72 -3.00 10.60 7.53
C ILE A 72 -4.46 11.01 7.30
N SER A 73 -4.67 11.97 6.41
CA SER A 73 -6.03 12.43 6.12
C SER A 73 -6.88 11.33 5.46
N SER A 74 -8.19 11.38 5.69
CA SER A 74 -9.15 10.47 5.05
C SER A 74 -9.05 10.47 3.51
N ARG A 75 -8.69 11.62 2.92
CA ARG A 75 -8.45 11.74 1.48
C ARG A 75 -7.25 10.90 1.02
N LYS A 76 -6.13 10.95 1.75
CA LYS A 76 -4.93 10.16 1.44
C LYS A 76 -5.17 8.67 1.61
N ARG A 77 -5.91 8.29 2.65
CA ARG A 77 -6.39 6.91 2.85
C ARG A 77 -7.24 6.42 1.67
N GLN A 78 -8.17 7.24 1.18
CA GLN A 78 -8.98 6.89 0.01
C GLN A 78 -8.13 6.75 -1.26
N LEU A 79 -7.20 7.68 -1.51
CA LEU A 79 -6.29 7.59 -2.66
C LEU A 79 -5.47 6.28 -2.63
N LEU A 80 -4.98 5.89 -1.45
CA LEU A 80 -4.30 4.62 -1.27
C LEU A 80 -5.24 3.43 -1.55
N ALA A 81 -6.46 3.45 -1.03
CA ALA A 81 -7.45 2.40 -1.28
C ALA A 81 -7.73 2.22 -2.79
N ASP A 82 -7.94 3.33 -3.51
CA ASP A 82 -8.20 3.33 -4.95
C ASP A 82 -7.01 2.78 -5.75
N ALA A 83 -5.78 3.07 -5.31
CA ALA A 83 -4.58 2.53 -5.91
C ALA A 83 -4.43 1.02 -5.63
N LEU A 84 -4.68 0.58 -4.39
CA LEU A 84 -4.60 -0.82 -3.97
C LEU A 84 -5.67 -1.70 -4.63
N ALA A 85 -6.84 -1.16 -4.93
CA ALA A 85 -7.93 -1.88 -5.59
C ALA A 85 -7.55 -2.45 -6.97
N ARG A 86 -6.51 -1.88 -7.62
CA ARG A 86 -5.96 -2.38 -8.89
C ARG A 86 -5.27 -3.74 -8.72
N TYR A 87 -4.77 -4.02 -7.52
CA TYR A 87 -4.02 -5.24 -7.21
C TYR A 87 -4.89 -6.33 -6.57
N ALA A 88 -5.97 -5.94 -5.88
CA ALA A 88 -6.99 -6.88 -5.37
C ALA A 88 -7.64 -7.70 -6.49
N ARG A 89 -7.68 -7.17 -7.72
CA ARG A 89 -8.31 -7.82 -8.89
C ARG A 89 -7.39 -8.79 -9.64
N ILE A 90 -6.09 -8.82 -9.33
CA ILE A 90 -5.11 -9.62 -10.06
C ILE A 90 -5.25 -11.12 -9.72
N ASP A 91 -5.77 -11.47 -8.54
CA ASP A 91 -5.96 -12.87 -8.13
C ASP A 91 -7.29 -13.49 -8.61
N GLY A 92 -8.19 -12.69 -9.18
CA GLY A 92 -9.41 -13.19 -9.82
C GLY A 92 -9.19 -13.82 -11.21
N SER A 93 -8.00 -13.67 -11.80
CA SER A 93 -7.67 -14.26 -13.11
C SER A 93 -6.82 -15.53 -13.03
N LEU A 94 -6.42 -15.95 -11.82
CA LEU A 94 -5.62 -17.16 -11.58
C LEU A 94 -6.45 -18.35 -11.06
N GLN A 95 -7.77 -18.21 -10.94
CA GLN A 95 -8.68 -19.31 -10.59
C GLN A 95 -9.32 -20.03 -11.80
N ASP A 96 -9.11 -19.54 -13.02
CA ASP A 96 -9.58 -20.19 -14.26
C ASP A 96 -8.39 -20.57 -15.16
N ARG A 97 -7.55 -21.51 -14.73
CA ARG A 97 -6.73 -22.36 -15.63
C ARG A 97 -6.45 -23.72 -15.03
#